data_AF-A0A656Q981-F1
#
_entry.id   AF-A0A656Q981-F1
#
_cell.length_a   1.000
_cell.length_b   1.000
_cell.length_c   1.000
_cell.angle_alpha   90.00
_cell.angle_beta   90.00
_cell.angle_gamma   90.00
#
_symmetry.space_group_name_H-M   'P 1'
#
loop_
_entity.id
_entity.type
_entity.pdbx_description
1 polymer ?
#
loop_
_entity_poly.entity_id
_entity_poly.type
_entity_poly.pdbx_seq_one_letter_code
_entity_poly.pdbx_strand_id
1 'polypeptide(L)'
;MTRARHLLLFLFLAMTARAACAEAVATITALVGNVAIQSAGGAQRVAAVGGDIDNGDTVQTGVGSEIVMIFTDKQRVYLKPGSVFRVDDFHYAANAPQEDRSFLSLVKGGLRALDGLVAKEGKPENYRVKTPTSTIGIRGTEYSVTDCANLEPGANADCKGDQIVVYDGQIVVINQVDRQIVRAGEGVIVVSPRLPFGVLPASRVTPVVPSAACR
;
A
#
# COMPACT_ATOMS: atom_id res chain seq x y z
N MET A 1 -55.46 38.83 30.88
CA MET A 1 -55.25 37.37 30.97
C MET A 1 -55.68 36.74 29.65
N THR A 2 -54.73 36.20 28.86
CA THR A 2 -54.85 35.22 27.72
C THR A 2 -53.62 35.40 26.81
N ARG A 3 -52.39 35.13 27.27
CA ARG A 3 -51.65 33.85 27.16
C ARG A 3 -51.92 33.02 25.89
N ALA A 4 -50.86 32.94 25.09
CA ALA A 4 -50.31 31.71 24.53
C ALA A 4 -51.11 30.99 23.45
N ARG A 5 -50.72 31.23 22.19
CA ARG A 5 -50.76 30.26 21.10
C ARG A 5 -49.84 30.77 20.01
N HIS A 6 -49.14 29.88 19.31
CA HIS A 6 -48.26 30.18 18.17
C HIS A 6 -46.82 30.59 18.50
N LEU A 7 -46.13 29.88 19.40
CA LEU A 7 -44.67 29.90 19.35
C LEU A 7 -44.07 28.64 19.96
N LEU A 8 -44.22 27.48 19.31
CA LEU A 8 -43.43 26.26 19.59
C LEU A 8 -43.87 25.14 18.62
N LEU A 9 -43.61 25.34 17.33
CA LEU A 9 -43.50 24.23 16.38
C LEU A 9 -42.29 24.45 15.47
N PHE A 10 -41.15 24.79 16.07
CA PHE A 10 -39.87 24.59 15.42
C PHE A 10 -39.54 23.11 15.56
N LEU A 11 -40.01 22.37 14.55
CA LEU A 11 -39.69 21.01 14.21
C LEU A 11 -38.18 20.80 14.40
N PHE A 12 -37.81 20.14 15.50
CA PHE A 12 -36.46 19.66 15.78
C PHE A 12 -36.16 18.56 14.73
N LEU A 13 -35.78 18.97 13.53
CA LEU A 13 -35.25 18.09 12.51
C LEU A 13 -33.85 17.68 12.98
N ALA A 14 -33.80 16.66 13.83
CA ALA A 14 -32.57 16.00 14.21
C ALA A 14 -31.92 15.42 12.95
N MET A 15 -31.02 16.19 12.34
CA MET A 15 -30.04 15.70 11.38
C MET A 15 -29.21 14.65 12.13
N THR A 16 -29.62 13.40 12.03
CA THR A 16 -28.76 12.26 12.35
C THR A 16 -27.70 12.23 11.25
N ALA A 17 -26.59 12.93 11.50
CA ALA A 17 -25.38 12.74 10.72
C ALA A 17 -24.96 11.28 10.93
N ARG A 18 -25.35 10.41 9.99
CA ARG A 18 -24.75 9.08 9.85
C ARG A 18 -23.28 9.35 9.57
N ALA A 19 -22.45 9.21 10.61
CA ALA A 19 -21.03 8.99 10.41
C ALA A 19 -20.93 7.71 9.57
N ALA A 20 -20.70 7.86 8.27
CA ALA A 20 -20.28 6.75 7.45
C ALA A 20 -18.94 6.30 8.05
N CYS A 21 -18.94 5.19 8.79
CA CYS A 21 -17.69 4.52 9.12
C CYS A 21 -17.06 4.20 7.77
N ALA A 22 -15.85 4.70 7.54
CA ALA A 22 -15.06 4.26 6.40
C ALA A 22 -14.94 2.73 6.50
N GLU A 23 -15.25 2.04 5.40
CA GLU A 23 -15.15 0.58 5.37
C GLU A 23 -13.68 0.18 5.29
N ALA A 24 -13.30 -0.80 6.12
CA ALA A 24 -11.97 -1.36 6.13
C ALA A 24 -11.61 -1.93 4.75
N VAL A 25 -10.42 -1.61 4.26
CA VAL A 25 -9.93 -2.08 2.97
C VAL A 25 -8.95 -3.23 3.10
N ALA A 26 -8.38 -3.45 4.28
CA ALA A 26 -7.56 -4.60 4.60
C ALA A 26 -7.63 -5.00 6.06
N THR A 27 -7.31 -6.25 6.33
CA THR A 27 -7.18 -6.82 7.69
C THR A 27 -5.74 -7.25 7.93
N ILE A 28 -5.25 -6.97 9.13
CA ILE A 28 -3.92 -7.37 9.60
C ILE A 28 -3.97 -8.86 9.98
N THR A 29 -3.16 -9.69 9.33
CA THR A 29 -3.19 -11.15 9.50
C THR A 29 -1.96 -11.71 10.22
N ALA A 30 -0.83 -11.00 10.15
CA ALA A 30 0.36 -11.31 10.95
C ALA A 30 1.06 -10.01 11.36
N LEU A 31 1.69 -10.04 12.53
CA LEU A 31 2.36 -8.89 13.13
C LEU A 31 3.51 -9.38 14.01
N VAL A 32 4.69 -8.77 13.83
CA VAL A 32 5.84 -8.92 14.72
C VAL A 32 6.27 -7.53 15.18
N GLY A 33 6.55 -7.38 16.46
CA GLY A 33 7.04 -6.12 17.03
C GLY A 33 5.96 -5.03 17.09
N ASN A 34 6.39 -3.78 16.93
CA ASN A 34 5.54 -2.60 17.08
C ASN A 34 5.30 -1.94 15.72
N VAL A 35 4.03 -1.86 15.33
CA VAL A 35 3.61 -1.19 14.10
C VAL A 35 2.57 -0.14 14.48
N ALA A 36 2.80 1.10 14.04
CA ALA A 36 1.88 2.21 14.25
C ALA A 36 1.08 2.45 12.98
N ILE A 37 -0.17 2.85 13.14
CA ILE A 37 -1.05 3.25 12.04
C ILE A 37 -1.57 4.64 12.35
N GLN A 38 -1.38 5.55 11.40
CA GLN A 38 -1.90 6.90 11.45
C GLN A 38 -3.04 7.01 10.43
N SER A 39 -4.24 7.37 10.90
CA SER A 39 -5.39 7.54 10.02
C SER A 39 -5.29 8.78 9.14
N ALA A 40 -6.14 8.86 8.12
CA ALA A 40 -6.26 10.05 7.27
C ALA A 40 -6.51 11.34 8.07
N GLY A 41 -7.23 11.24 9.20
CA GLY A 41 -7.49 12.34 10.12
C GLY A 41 -6.35 12.64 11.11
N GLY A 42 -5.24 11.90 11.04
CA GLY A 42 -4.05 12.06 11.87
C GLY A 42 -4.06 11.29 13.19
N ALA A 43 -5.16 10.60 13.52
CA ALA A 43 -5.24 9.81 14.75
C ALA A 43 -4.30 8.60 14.67
N GLN A 44 -3.56 8.32 15.75
CA GLN A 44 -2.62 7.20 15.80
C GLN A 44 -3.17 6.04 16.62
N ARG A 45 -2.90 4.82 16.15
CA ARG A 45 -3.22 3.56 16.84
C ARG A 45 -2.11 2.54 16.63
N VAL A 46 -1.98 1.61 17.58
CA VAL A 46 -1.08 0.47 17.44
C VAL A 46 -1.81 -0.61 16.62
N ALA A 47 -1.08 -1.21 15.68
CA ALA A 47 -1.56 -2.34 14.90
C ALA A 47 -1.76 -3.57 15.79
N ALA A 48 -2.78 -4.36 15.50
CA ALA A 48 -3.01 -5.66 16.13
C ALA A 48 -3.51 -6.64 15.07
N VAL A 49 -3.23 -7.93 15.25
CA VAL A 49 -3.80 -8.98 14.39
C VAL A 49 -5.33 -8.95 14.49
N GLY A 50 -6.00 -9.04 13.35
CA GLY A 50 -7.44 -8.86 13.21
C GLY A 50 -7.89 -7.40 13.14
N GLY A 51 -6.98 -6.44 13.34
CA GLY A 51 -7.27 -5.02 13.17
C GLY A 51 -7.40 -4.61 11.71
N ASP A 52 -8.14 -3.54 11.49
CA ASP A 52 -8.44 -3.01 10.16
C ASP A 52 -7.38 -2.02 9.68
N ILE A 53 -7.36 -1.81 8.36
CA ILE A 53 -6.66 -0.74 7.64
C ILE A 53 -7.70 -0.06 6.76
N ASP A 54 -7.74 1.27 6.81
CA ASP A 54 -8.69 2.08 6.07
C ASP A 54 -8.02 2.85 4.93
N ASN A 55 -8.84 3.41 4.04
CA ASN A 55 -8.37 4.37 3.05
C ASN A 55 -7.73 5.60 3.71
N GLY A 56 -6.55 5.98 3.22
CA GLY A 56 -5.77 7.09 3.74
C GLY A 56 -4.90 6.75 4.95
N ASP A 57 -4.98 5.53 5.49
CA ASP A 57 -4.11 5.09 6.56
C ASP A 57 -2.64 5.04 6.11
N THR A 58 -1.76 5.45 7.01
CA THR A 58 -0.30 5.30 6.91
C THR A 58 0.20 4.30 7.95
N VAL A 59 0.75 3.18 7.50
CA VAL A 59 1.30 2.09 8.32
C VAL A 59 2.81 2.26 8.43
N GLN A 60 3.32 2.22 9.66
CA GLN A 60 4.73 2.45 9.98
C GLN A 60 5.28 1.30 10.81
N THR A 61 6.23 0.54 10.23
CA THR A 61 6.87 -0.56 10.95
C THR A 61 8.14 -0.08 11.66
N GLY A 62 8.24 -0.38 12.96
CA GLY A 62 9.43 -0.09 13.76
C GLY A 62 10.63 -0.98 13.40
N VAL A 63 11.73 -0.79 14.16
CA VAL A 63 12.90 -1.67 14.10
C VAL A 63 12.50 -3.10 14.44
N GLY A 64 12.95 -4.07 13.64
CA GLY A 64 12.61 -5.49 13.81
C GLY A 64 11.11 -5.81 13.73
N SER A 65 10.28 -4.87 13.27
CA SER A 65 8.83 -5.03 13.24
C SER A 65 8.34 -5.32 11.82
N GLU A 66 7.40 -6.23 11.68
CA GLU A 66 6.88 -6.71 10.40
C GLU A 66 5.36 -6.81 10.46
N ILE A 67 4.68 -6.66 9.32
CA ILE A 67 3.23 -6.78 9.24
C ILE A 67 2.82 -7.39 7.90
N VAL A 68 1.77 -8.21 7.94
CA VAL A 68 1.07 -8.74 6.76
C VAL A 68 -0.36 -8.25 6.79
N MET A 69 -0.79 -7.63 5.69
CA MET A 69 -2.14 -7.15 5.46
C MET A 69 -2.74 -7.90 4.28
N ILE A 70 -3.98 -8.36 4.43
CA ILE A 70 -4.77 -8.93 3.33
C ILE A 70 -5.92 -7.97 3.04
N PHE A 71 -5.96 -7.46 1.82
CA PHE A 71 -6.99 -6.52 1.38
C PHE A 71 -8.26 -7.25 0.96
N THR A 72 -9.35 -6.49 0.79
CA THR A 72 -10.66 -7.06 0.43
C THR A 72 -10.66 -7.70 -0.96
N ASP A 73 -9.80 -7.26 -1.89
CA ASP A 73 -9.57 -7.88 -3.22
C ASP A 73 -8.64 -9.11 -3.17
N LYS A 74 -8.26 -9.55 -1.97
CA LYS A 74 -7.33 -10.67 -1.71
C LYS A 74 -5.86 -10.40 -2.04
N GLN A 75 -5.47 -9.16 -2.40
CA GLN A 75 -4.03 -8.85 -2.47
C GLN A 75 -3.42 -8.94 -1.07
N ARG A 76 -2.18 -9.42 -0.99
CA ARG A 76 -1.42 -9.55 0.25
C ARG A 76 -0.21 -8.63 0.19
N VAL A 77 -0.09 -7.76 1.18
CA VAL A 77 1.05 -6.85 1.33
C VAL A 77 1.78 -7.17 2.62
N TYR A 78 3.04 -7.53 2.49
CA TYR A 78 3.99 -7.63 3.60
C TYR A 78 4.85 -6.37 3.64
N LEU A 79 5.08 -5.82 4.83
CA LEU A 79 6.04 -4.73 5.05
C LEU A 79 7.21 -5.20 5.92
N LYS A 80 8.44 -4.92 5.46
CA LYS A 80 9.66 -5.19 6.22
C LYS A 80 9.86 -4.16 7.35
N PRO A 81 10.82 -4.35 8.27
CA PRO A 81 11.16 -3.34 9.27
C PRO A 81 11.58 -1.98 8.68
N GLY A 82 11.17 -0.89 9.35
CA GLY A 82 11.51 0.48 8.95
C GLY A 82 10.72 1.02 7.76
N SER A 83 9.58 0.43 7.44
CA SER A 83 8.75 0.79 6.29
C SER A 83 7.69 1.83 6.65
N VAL A 84 7.41 2.72 5.71
CA VAL A 84 6.26 3.63 5.75
C VAL A 84 5.45 3.40 4.48
N PHE A 85 4.23 2.90 4.66
CA PHE A 85 3.33 2.52 3.59
C PHE A 85 2.01 3.26 3.76
N ARG A 86 1.40 3.69 2.66
CA ARG A 86 0.11 4.38 2.66
C ARG A 86 -0.86 3.72 1.69
N VAL A 87 -2.10 3.61 2.14
CA VAL A 87 -3.23 3.31 1.25
C VAL A 87 -3.75 4.63 0.73
N ASP A 88 -3.52 4.93 -0.55
CA ASP A 88 -3.87 6.22 -1.11
C ASP A 88 -5.35 6.29 -1.48
N ASP A 89 -5.81 5.25 -2.17
CA ASP A 89 -7.18 5.07 -2.63
C ASP A 89 -7.34 3.61 -3.06
N PHE A 90 -8.13 2.88 -2.29
CA PHE A 90 -8.44 1.49 -2.51
C PHE A 90 -9.96 1.32 -2.54
N HIS A 91 -10.45 0.72 -3.61
CA HIS A 91 -11.83 0.33 -3.76
C HIS A 91 -11.89 -0.98 -4.53
N TYR A 92 -12.65 -1.94 -4.04
CA TYR A 92 -12.89 -3.18 -4.75
C TYR A 92 -14.35 -3.53 -4.65
N ALA A 93 -14.99 -3.69 -5.80
CA ALA A 93 -16.38 -4.07 -5.94
C ALA A 93 -16.47 -5.24 -6.92
N ALA A 94 -16.72 -6.45 -6.40
CA ALA A 94 -16.73 -7.69 -7.18
C ALA A 94 -17.64 -7.65 -8.44
N ASN A 95 -18.71 -6.85 -8.42
CA ASN A 95 -19.66 -6.72 -9.52
C ASN A 95 -19.50 -5.41 -10.33
N ALA A 96 -18.47 -4.61 -10.04
CA ALA A 96 -18.18 -3.36 -10.73
C ALA A 96 -16.67 -3.14 -10.97
N PRO A 97 -15.99 -4.01 -11.74
CA PRO A 97 -14.53 -3.92 -11.95
C PRO A 97 -14.05 -2.60 -12.56
N GLN A 98 -14.94 -1.86 -13.22
CA GLN A 98 -14.66 -0.52 -13.75
C GLN A 98 -14.45 0.54 -12.66
N GLU A 99 -14.91 0.30 -11.43
CA GLU A 99 -14.80 1.20 -10.27
C GLU A 99 -13.61 0.82 -9.36
N ASP A 100 -13.05 -0.38 -9.55
CA ASP A 100 -11.93 -0.90 -8.78
C ASP A 100 -10.71 0.01 -8.83
N ARG A 101 -10.02 0.19 -7.70
CA ARG A 101 -8.78 0.94 -7.56
C ARG A 101 -7.91 0.30 -6.48
N SER A 102 -6.63 0.16 -6.74
CA SER A 102 -5.59 -0.21 -5.76
C SER A 102 -4.42 0.74 -5.94
N PHE A 103 -4.52 1.91 -5.32
CA PHE A 103 -3.48 2.94 -5.33
C PHE A 103 -2.79 2.97 -3.98
N LEU A 104 -1.53 2.56 -3.99
CA LEU A 104 -0.72 2.43 -2.79
C LEU A 104 0.58 3.22 -2.95
N SER A 105 1.16 3.65 -1.83
CA SER A 105 2.45 4.31 -1.79
C SER A 105 3.38 3.63 -0.80
N LEU A 106 4.59 3.27 -1.23
CA LEU A 106 5.72 2.99 -0.35
C LEU A 106 6.56 4.25 -0.23
N VAL A 107 6.51 4.90 0.93
CA VAL A 107 7.23 6.15 1.19
C VAL A 107 8.70 5.88 1.51
N LYS A 108 8.97 4.83 2.29
CA LYS A 108 10.32 4.30 2.55
C LYS A 108 10.27 2.85 3.01
N GLY A 109 11.42 2.17 3.02
CA GLY A 109 11.57 0.81 3.52
C GLY A 109 11.32 -0.21 2.43
N GLY A 110 10.48 -1.21 2.66
CA GLY A 110 10.21 -2.20 1.62
C GLY A 110 8.96 -3.04 1.84
N LEU A 111 8.42 -3.52 0.72
CA LEU A 111 7.25 -4.38 0.71
C LEU A 111 7.46 -5.59 -0.20
N ARG A 112 6.68 -6.63 0.05
CA ARG A 112 6.41 -7.71 -0.89
C ARG A 112 4.91 -7.76 -1.12
N ALA A 113 4.50 -7.69 -2.37
CA ALA A 113 3.10 -7.71 -2.79
C ALA A 113 2.83 -9.00 -3.57
N LEU A 114 1.72 -9.64 -3.22
CA LEU A 114 1.06 -10.64 -4.05
C LEU A 114 -0.27 -10.02 -4.50
N ASP A 115 -0.44 -9.91 -5.81
CA ASP A 115 -1.56 -9.18 -6.39
C ASP A 115 -2.92 -9.88 -6.20
N GLY A 116 -3.96 -9.06 -6.01
CA GLY A 116 -5.35 -9.47 -5.79
C GLY A 116 -6.19 -9.47 -7.05
N LEU A 117 -7.49 -9.18 -6.92
CA LEU A 117 -8.46 -9.22 -8.01
C LEU A 117 -8.48 -7.92 -8.82
N VAL A 118 -8.26 -6.75 -8.20
CA VAL A 118 -8.16 -5.46 -8.91
C VAL A 118 -7.08 -5.53 -10.00
N ALA A 119 -5.97 -6.16 -9.63
CA ALA A 119 -4.83 -6.46 -10.46
C ALA A 119 -5.08 -7.39 -11.66
N LYS A 120 -5.91 -8.40 -11.45
CA LYS A 120 -6.09 -9.54 -12.36
C LYS A 120 -7.27 -9.33 -13.30
N GLU A 121 -8.33 -8.69 -12.80
CA GLU A 121 -9.62 -8.57 -13.45
C GLU A 121 -9.97 -7.11 -13.79
N GLY A 122 -9.41 -6.16 -13.03
CA GLY A 122 -9.60 -4.74 -13.24
C GLY A 122 -8.81 -4.18 -14.42
N LYS A 123 -8.93 -2.87 -14.64
CA LYS A 123 -8.18 -2.17 -15.68
C LYS A 123 -6.72 -2.00 -15.26
N PRO A 124 -5.72 -2.16 -16.16
CA PRO A 124 -4.31 -2.03 -15.79
C PRO A 124 -3.94 -0.70 -15.10
N GLU A 125 -4.60 0.40 -15.46
CA GLU A 125 -4.40 1.72 -14.87
C GLU A 125 -4.95 1.87 -13.43
N ASN A 126 -5.79 0.93 -13.00
CA ASN A 126 -6.44 0.95 -11.69
C ASN A 126 -5.58 0.31 -10.59
N TYR A 127 -4.44 -0.29 -10.93
CA TYR A 127 -3.45 -0.72 -9.96
C TYR A 127 -2.18 0.10 -10.09
N ARG A 128 -1.68 0.63 -8.97
CA ARG A 128 -0.32 1.14 -8.90
C ARG A 128 0.25 1.12 -7.49
N VAL A 129 1.56 0.85 -7.41
CA VAL A 129 2.38 1.16 -6.24
C VAL A 129 3.35 2.28 -6.61
N LYS A 130 3.28 3.40 -5.90
CA LYS A 130 4.21 4.51 -6.04
C LYS A 130 5.34 4.40 -5.02
N THR A 131 6.52 4.79 -5.44
CA THR A 131 7.69 4.98 -4.59
C THR A 131 8.27 6.38 -4.88
N PRO A 132 9.34 6.81 -4.19
CA PRO A 132 10.01 8.07 -4.49
C PRO A 132 10.58 8.14 -5.91
N THR A 133 11.00 7.01 -6.50
CA THR A 133 11.69 7.03 -7.80
C THR A 133 10.94 6.38 -8.95
N SER A 134 9.87 5.63 -8.69
CA SER A 134 9.12 4.92 -9.72
C SER A 134 7.63 4.72 -9.41
N THR A 135 6.90 4.29 -10.41
CA THR A 135 5.54 3.76 -10.30
C THR A 135 5.51 2.37 -10.90
N ILE A 136 4.95 1.43 -10.16
CA ILE A 136 4.83 0.02 -10.53
C ILE A 136 3.36 -0.24 -10.86
N GLY A 137 3.11 -0.63 -12.11
CA GLY A 137 1.85 -1.25 -12.54
C GLY A 137 2.06 -2.73 -12.79
N ILE A 138 0.99 -3.50 -12.94
CA ILE A 138 1.06 -4.97 -12.90
C ILE A 138 0.26 -5.65 -13.99
N ARG A 139 0.50 -6.96 -14.10
CA ARG A 139 -0.38 -7.92 -14.75
C ARG A 139 -0.35 -9.25 -13.97
N GLY A 140 -1.00 -9.30 -12.79
CA GLY A 140 -1.17 -10.50 -11.95
C GLY A 140 0.15 -11.13 -11.51
N THR A 141 0.78 -10.58 -10.46
CA THR A 141 2.20 -10.80 -10.18
C THR A 141 2.47 -10.93 -8.68
N GLU A 142 3.60 -11.57 -8.36
CA GLU A 142 4.24 -11.44 -7.06
C GLU A 142 5.58 -10.70 -7.24
N TYR A 143 5.78 -9.63 -6.48
CA TYR A 143 7.01 -8.83 -6.56
C TYR A 143 7.37 -8.21 -5.21
N SER A 144 8.60 -7.73 -5.09
CA SER A 144 9.05 -6.96 -3.94
C SER A 144 9.73 -5.68 -4.38
N VAL A 145 9.62 -4.64 -3.55
CA VAL A 145 10.35 -3.38 -3.71
C VAL A 145 10.97 -2.96 -2.38
N THR A 146 12.23 -2.53 -2.42
CA THR A 146 12.85 -1.76 -1.34
C THR A 146 13.19 -0.38 -1.87
N ASP A 147 12.65 0.67 -1.24
CA ASP A 147 13.11 2.05 -1.48
C ASP A 147 14.37 2.28 -0.64
N CYS A 148 15.50 2.41 -1.33
CA CYS A 148 16.77 2.72 -0.71
C CYS A 148 17.06 4.24 -0.67
N ALA A 149 16.20 5.10 -1.23
CA ALA A 149 16.49 6.54 -1.31
C ALA A 149 16.49 7.22 0.08
N ASN A 150 15.75 6.64 1.04
CA ASN A 150 15.57 7.19 2.39
C ASN A 150 15.92 6.18 3.49
N LEU A 151 16.99 5.40 3.33
CA LEU A 151 17.37 4.40 4.33
C LEU A 151 17.92 5.03 5.61
N GLU A 152 17.64 4.37 6.72
CA GLU A 152 18.23 4.67 8.03
C GLU A 152 19.77 4.53 7.99
N PRO A 153 20.51 5.32 8.79
CA PRO A 153 21.96 5.14 8.96
C PRO A 153 22.31 3.70 9.37
N GLY A 154 23.26 3.08 8.66
CA GLY A 154 23.66 1.68 8.87
C GLY A 154 22.98 0.67 7.94
N ALA A 155 22.13 1.12 7.02
CA ALA A 155 21.64 0.27 5.94
C ALA A 155 22.76 -0.07 4.94
N ASN A 156 22.58 -1.19 4.23
CA ASN A 156 23.54 -1.71 3.25
C ASN A 156 23.96 -0.62 2.25
N ALA A 157 25.26 -0.33 2.18
CA ALA A 157 25.86 0.68 1.29
C ALA A 157 25.60 0.39 -0.21
N ASP A 158 25.29 -0.86 -0.55
CA ASP A 158 24.94 -1.28 -1.91
C ASP A 158 23.47 -1.03 -2.27
N CYS A 159 22.63 -0.62 -1.31
CA CYS A 159 21.22 -0.32 -1.55
C CYS A 159 21.07 1.09 -2.15
N LYS A 160 20.66 1.18 -3.41
CA LYS A 160 20.44 2.45 -4.12
C LYS A 160 19.10 2.44 -4.86
N GLY A 161 18.37 3.55 -4.76
CA GLY A 161 17.08 3.70 -5.45
C GLY A 161 16.03 2.66 -5.08
N ASP A 162 15.03 2.48 -5.94
CA ASP A 162 14.12 1.35 -5.81
C ASP A 162 14.79 0.08 -6.32
N GLN A 163 14.92 -0.92 -5.44
CA GLN A 163 15.31 -2.28 -5.82
C GLN A 163 14.07 -3.15 -5.94
N ILE A 164 13.76 -3.58 -7.16
CA ILE A 164 12.53 -4.32 -7.49
C ILE A 164 12.86 -5.70 -8.03
N VAL A 165 12.21 -6.74 -7.51
CA VAL A 165 12.35 -8.15 -7.95
C VAL A 165 10.98 -8.72 -8.25
N VAL A 166 10.84 -9.45 -9.35
CA VAL A 166 9.61 -10.13 -9.76
C VAL A 166 9.76 -11.65 -9.62
N TYR A 167 8.83 -12.26 -8.90
CA TYR A 167 8.84 -13.70 -8.61
C TYR A 167 7.91 -14.49 -9.53
N ASP A 168 6.75 -13.91 -9.87
CA ASP A 168 5.76 -14.51 -10.76
C ASP A 168 5.12 -13.45 -11.66
N GLY A 169 4.66 -13.82 -12.85
CA GLY A 169 4.03 -12.89 -13.80
C GLY A 169 4.97 -11.80 -14.33
N GLN A 170 4.45 -10.57 -14.46
CA GLN A 170 5.20 -9.40 -14.92
C GLN A 170 4.63 -8.08 -14.39
N ILE A 171 5.52 -7.14 -14.14
CA ILE A 171 5.19 -5.75 -13.81
C ILE A 171 5.65 -4.81 -14.91
N VAL A 172 5.10 -3.60 -14.89
CA VAL A 172 5.59 -2.46 -15.65
C VAL A 172 6.15 -1.46 -14.64
N VAL A 173 7.44 -1.17 -14.74
CA VAL A 173 8.09 -0.13 -13.93
C VAL A 173 8.24 1.12 -14.79
N ILE A 174 7.80 2.26 -14.26
CA ILE A 174 7.79 3.55 -14.94
C ILE A 174 8.49 4.58 -14.06
N ASN A 175 9.36 5.39 -14.64
CA ASN A 175 9.78 6.66 -14.06
C ASN A 175 9.49 7.81 -15.04
N GLN A 176 10.11 8.99 -14.87
CA GLN A 176 9.81 10.15 -15.72
C GLN A 176 10.39 10.05 -17.13
N VAL A 177 11.33 9.12 -17.37
CA VAL A 177 12.09 9.05 -18.62
C VAL A 177 12.02 7.68 -19.30
N ASP A 178 11.68 6.63 -18.57
CA ASP A 178 11.74 5.25 -19.06
C ASP A 178 10.59 4.39 -18.53
N ARG A 179 10.27 3.34 -19.29
CA ARG A 179 9.23 2.34 -19.01
C ARG A 179 9.74 0.96 -19.39
N GLN A 180 9.90 0.09 -18.40
CA GLN A 180 10.39 -1.28 -18.59
C GLN A 180 9.32 -2.30 -18.17
N ILE A 181 9.19 -3.37 -18.94
CA ILE A 181 8.46 -4.58 -18.52
C ILE A 181 9.47 -5.49 -17.82
N VAL A 182 9.16 -5.93 -16.61
CA VAL A 182 10.01 -6.79 -15.78
C VAL A 182 9.24 -8.07 -15.48
N ARG A 183 9.80 -9.22 -15.80
CA ARG A 183 9.15 -10.53 -15.72
C ARG A 183 9.70 -11.36 -14.55
N ALA A 184 9.01 -12.44 -14.22
CA ALA A 184 9.49 -13.44 -13.27
C ALA A 184 10.96 -13.82 -13.52
N GLY A 185 11.77 -13.78 -12.47
CA GLY A 185 13.22 -14.02 -12.55
C GLY A 185 14.05 -12.79 -12.92
N GLU A 186 13.42 -11.65 -13.19
CA GLU A 186 14.06 -10.37 -13.46
C GLU A 186 13.87 -9.38 -12.29
N GLY A 187 14.65 -8.30 -12.32
CA GLY A 187 14.57 -7.18 -11.41
C GLY A 187 15.10 -5.89 -12.04
N VAL A 188 14.94 -4.77 -11.34
CA VAL A 188 15.45 -3.46 -11.74
C VAL A 188 15.98 -2.70 -10.53
N ILE A 189 16.89 -1.75 -10.80
CA ILE A 189 17.35 -0.76 -9.83
C ILE A 189 17.05 0.62 -10.40
N VAL A 190 16.07 1.32 -9.83
CA VAL A 190 15.68 2.68 -10.26
C VAL A 190 16.33 3.69 -9.34
N VAL A 191 17.50 4.20 -9.72
CA VAL A 191 18.29 5.11 -8.86
C VAL A 191 17.74 6.54 -8.79
N SER A 192 16.93 6.94 -9.77
CA SER A 192 16.41 8.29 -9.90
C SER A 192 15.14 8.29 -10.73
N PRO A 193 14.17 9.18 -10.45
CA PRO A 193 13.02 9.36 -11.31
C PRO A 193 13.37 9.94 -12.69
N ARG A 194 14.57 10.52 -12.85
CA ARG A 194 14.99 11.30 -14.04
C ARG A 194 16.09 10.62 -14.87
N LEU A 195 16.49 9.40 -14.53
CA LEU A 195 17.52 8.65 -15.25
C LEU A 195 16.92 7.36 -15.82
N PRO A 196 17.37 6.91 -17.01
CA PRO A 196 16.95 5.61 -17.53
C PRO A 196 17.43 4.48 -16.62
N PHE A 197 16.80 3.31 -16.72
CA PHE A 197 17.17 2.13 -15.94
C PHE A 197 17.05 0.87 -16.79
N GLY A 198 17.73 -0.20 -16.38
CA GLY A 198 17.79 -1.45 -17.13
C GLY A 198 17.22 -2.62 -16.34
N VAL A 199 16.69 -3.60 -17.07
CA VAL A 199 16.31 -4.90 -16.52
C VAL A 199 17.55 -5.75 -16.25
N LEU A 200 17.57 -6.41 -15.10
CA LEU A 200 18.64 -7.26 -14.61
C LEU A 200 18.06 -8.63 -14.23
N PRO A 201 18.85 -9.71 -14.21
CA PRO A 201 18.48 -10.93 -13.49
C PRO A 201 18.18 -10.60 -12.02
N ALA A 202 17.14 -11.21 -11.46
CA ALA A 202 16.71 -11.02 -10.06
C ALA A 202 17.84 -11.29 -9.06
N SER A 203 18.78 -12.19 -9.38
CA SER A 203 19.96 -12.47 -8.54
C SER A 203 20.90 -11.27 -8.34
N ARG A 204 20.76 -10.20 -9.14
CA ARG A 204 21.54 -8.96 -9.02
C ARG A 204 20.81 -7.85 -8.25
N VAL A 205 19.63 -8.13 -7.70
CA VAL A 205 18.81 -7.16 -6.96
C VAL A 205 18.44 -7.76 -5.61
N THR A 206 18.45 -6.94 -4.56
CA THR A 206 18.16 -7.43 -3.20
C THR A 206 16.65 -7.60 -3.02
N PRO A 207 16.16 -8.82 -2.74
CA PRO A 207 14.73 -9.07 -2.54
C PRO A 207 14.25 -8.62 -1.15
N VAL A 208 12.93 -8.44 -1.02
CA VAL A 208 12.27 -8.43 0.30
C VAL A 208 11.80 -9.83 0.63
N VAL A 209 12.30 -10.38 1.73
CA VAL A 209 11.95 -11.73 2.22
C VAL A 209 11.29 -11.60 3.59
N PRO A 210 10.03 -12.05 3.76
CA PRO A 210 9.38 -12.08 5.07
C PRO A 210 10.08 -13.00 6.06
N SER A 211 10.05 -12.66 7.35
CA SER A 211 10.48 -13.60 8.39
C SER A 211 9.60 -14.86 8.41
N ALA A 212 10.02 -15.90 9.13
CA ALA A 212 9.19 -17.10 9.31
C ALA A 212 7.81 -16.80 9.93
N ALA A 213 7.70 -15.76 10.76
CA ALA A 213 6.45 -15.38 11.42
C ALA A 213 5.47 -14.64 10.50
N CYS A 214 5.96 -14.10 9.36
CA CYS A 214 5.17 -13.29 8.42
C CYS A 214 5.14 -13.86 6.99
N ARG A 215 5.47 -15.15 6.82
CA ARG A 215 5.38 -15.87 5.53
C ARG A 215 3.95 -16.31 5.20
#